data_AF-X8DMV4-F1
#
_entry.id   AF-X8DMV4-F1
#
_cell.length_a   1.000
_cell.length_b   1.000
_cell.length_c   1.000
_cell.angle_alpha   90.00
_cell.angle_beta   90.00
_cell.angle_gamma   90.00
#
_symmetry.space_group_name_H-M   'P 1'
#
loop_
_entity.id
_entity.type
_entity.pdbx_description
1 polymer ?
#
loop_
_entity_poly.entity_id
_entity_poly.type
_entity_poly.pdbx_seq_one_letter_code
_entity_poly.pdbx_strand_id
1 'polypeptide(L)' 'MVKPAMGYLDVVAAAAEMSPVPVAAYQVSGEYAMISAAAANGWIDRRAAVLESLTSIRRAGPTSC' A
#
# COMPACT_ATOMS: atom_id res chain seq x y z
N MET A 1 5.27 6.61 10.31
CA MET A 1 4.67 6.43 8.96
C MET A 1 5.71 5.77 8.08
N VAL A 2 5.33 4.74 7.32
CA VAL A 2 6.20 4.07 6.34
C VAL A 2 5.85 4.56 4.92
N LYS A 3 6.87 4.90 4.14
CA LYS A 3 6.76 5.38 2.76
C LYS A 3 8.01 4.98 1.98
N PRO A 4 7.91 4.36 0.79
CA PRO A 4 6.69 3.90 0.10
C PRO A 4 5.99 2.73 0.82
N ALA A 5 4.77 2.35 0.39
CA ALA A 5 4.00 1.30 1.07
C ALA A 5 4.05 -0.03 0.31
N MET A 6 3.65 -0.07 -0.96
CA MET A 6 3.43 -1.30 -1.72
C MET A 6 4.70 -2.16 -1.84
N GLY A 7 5.86 -1.52 -1.96
CA GLY A 7 7.17 -2.20 -2.02
C GLY A 7 7.82 -2.51 -0.67
N TYR A 8 7.21 -2.12 0.46
CA TYR A 8 7.81 -2.17 1.80
C TYR A 8 6.84 -2.67 2.88
N LEU A 9 5.93 -3.59 2.52
CA LEU A 9 4.92 -4.12 3.46
C LEU A 9 5.54 -4.91 4.62
N ASP A 10 6.71 -5.50 4.43
CA ASP A 10 7.54 -6.10 5.46
C ASP A 10 7.96 -5.07 6.53
N VAL A 11 8.39 -3.88 6.09
CA VAL A 11 8.74 -2.77 6.98
C VAL A 11 7.50 -2.23 7.69
N VAL A 12 6.35 -2.16 7.02
CA VAL A 12 5.06 -1.79 7.65
C VAL A 12 4.72 -2.76 8.78
N ALA A 13 4.83 -4.07 8.53
CA ALA A 13 4.55 -5.10 9.53
C ALA A 13 5.51 -5.00 10.73
N ALA A 14 6.82 -4.94 10.49
CA ALA A 14 7.81 -4.80 11.56
C ALA A 14 7.58 -3.52 12.38
N ALA A 15 7.26 -2.40 11.71
CA ALA A 15 6.94 -1.15 12.41
C ALA A 15 5.66 -1.27 13.24
N ALA A 16 4.62 -1.93 12.73
CA ALA A 16 3.37 -2.14 13.45
C ALA A 16 3.53 -3.04 14.68
N GLU A 17 4.43 -4.03 14.62
CA GLU A 17 4.74 -4.92 15.76
C GLU A 17 5.49 -4.21 16.90
N MET A 18 6.40 -3.30 16.57
CA MET A 18 7.27 -2.65 17.55
C MET A 18 6.74 -1.30 18.06
N SER A 19 5.87 -0.64 17.28
CA SER A 19 5.48 0.75 17.57
C SER A 19 4.50 0.82 18.73
N PRO A 20 4.78 1.64 19.76
CA PRO A 20 3.83 1.88 20.85
C PRO A 20 2.67 2.81 20.45
N VAL A 21 2.68 3.33 19.23
CA VAL A 21 1.68 4.26 18.67
C VAL A 21 1.18 3.78 17.30
N PRO A 22 0.02 4.28 16.82
CA PRO A 22 -0.49 3.90 15.50
C PRO A 22 0.51 4.12 14.37
N VAL A 23 0.59 3.14 13.47
CA VAL A 23 1.45 3.18 12.28
C VAL A 23 0.59 3.49 11.06
N ALA A 24 1.01 4.52 10.32
CA ALA A 24 0.46 4.86 9.01
C ALA A 24 1.36 4.38 7.87
N ALA A 25 0.77 4.03 6.73
CA ALA A 25 1.47 3.67 5.50
C ALA A 25 1.01 4.56 4.34
N TYR A 26 1.93 5.01 3.49
CA TYR A 26 1.61 5.93 2.39
C TYR A 26 1.79 5.26 1.02
N GLN A 27 0.68 5.05 0.30
CA GLN A 27 0.73 4.62 -1.10
C GLN A 27 1.16 5.78 -1.99
N VAL A 28 2.40 5.74 -2.49
CA VAL A 28 3.02 6.93 -3.13
C VAL A 28 2.47 7.20 -4.52
N SER A 29 2.70 8.41 -5.02
CA SER A 29 2.26 8.81 -6.36
C SER A 29 2.80 7.90 -7.47
N GLY A 30 4.02 7.36 -7.32
CA GLY A 30 4.57 6.36 -8.23
C GLY A 30 3.76 5.07 -8.25
N GLU A 31 3.33 4.56 -7.10
CA GLU A 31 2.49 3.36 -6.99
C GLU A 31 1.11 3.57 -7.62
N TYR A 32 0.51 4.75 -7.38
CA TYR A 32 -0.72 5.15 -8.06
C TYR A 32 -0.54 5.24 -9.60
N ALA A 33 0.56 5.84 -10.06
CA ALA A 33 0.85 5.99 -11.48
C ALA A 33 1.08 4.65 -12.16
N MET A 34 1.75 3.70 -11.50
CA MET A 34 1.92 2.33 -12.00
C MET A 34 0.58 1.62 -12.25
N ILE A 35 -0.32 1.62 -11.25
CA ILE A 35 -1.65 1.02 -11.41
C ILE A 35 -2.44 1.74 -12.50
N SER A 36 -2.41 3.07 -12.52
CA SER A 36 -3.15 3.88 -13.48
C SER A 36 -2.67 3.66 -14.92
N ALA A 37 -1.36 3.57 -15.14
CA ALA A 37 -0.77 3.33 -16.45
C ALA A 37 -1.06 1.91 -16.95
N ALA A 38 -0.92 0.89 -16.09
CA ALA A 38 -1.24 -0.48 -16.45
C ALA A 38 -2.73 -0.66 -16.80
N ALA A 39 -3.62 -0.03 -16.03
CA ALA A 39 -5.05 -0.02 -16.33
C ALA A 39 -5.38 0.72 -17.64
N ALA A 40 -4.72 1.84 -17.92
CA ALA A 40 -4.92 2.60 -19.16
C ALA A 40 -4.52 1.81 -20.42
N ASN A 41 -3.56 0.89 -20.30
CA ASN A 41 -3.17 -0.03 -21.37
C ASN A 41 -4.02 -1.32 -21.42
N GLY A 42 -5.01 -1.47 -20.53
CA GLY A 42 -5.86 -2.66 -20.47
C GLY A 42 -5.15 -3.92 -19.94
N TRP A 43 -4.00 -3.79 -19.28
CA TRP A 43 -3.24 -4.93 -18.76
C TRP A 43 -3.80 -5.49 -17.46
N ILE A 44 -4.47 -4.65 -16.67
CA ILE A 44 -5.06 -5.01 -15.38
C ILE A 44 -6.44 -4.35 -15.20
N ASP A 45 -7.30 -4.97 -14.39
CA ASP A 45 -8.50 -4.31 -13.90
C ASP A 45 -8.14 -3.27 -12.84
N ARG A 46 -8.48 -2.00 -13.09
CA ARG A 46 -8.13 -0.88 -12.22
C ARG A 46 -8.70 -1.03 -10.81
N ARG A 47 -9.98 -1.39 -10.71
CA ARG A 47 -10.70 -1.38 -9.42
C ARG A 47 -10.19 -2.52 -8.54
N ALA A 48 -10.03 -3.70 -9.11
CA ALA A 48 -9.47 -4.86 -8.44
C ALA A 48 -8.04 -4.57 -7.95
N ALA A 49 -7.17 -4.04 -8.80
CA ALA A 49 -5.78 -3.74 -8.43
C ALA A 49 -5.67 -2.68 -7.32
N VAL A 50 -6.49 -1.62 -7.37
CA VAL A 50 -6.52 -0.61 -6.30
C VAL A 50 -6.99 -1.23 -4.98
N LEU A 51 -8.08 -1.99 -4.99
CA LEU A 51 -8.62 -2.61 -3.78
C LEU A 51 -7.65 -3.64 -3.20
N GLU A 52 -6.98 -4.42 -4.03
CA GLU A 52 -5.98 -5.39 -3.59
C GLU A 52 -4.77 -4.71 -2.95
N SER A 53 -4.29 -3.61 -3.55
CA SER A 53 -3.19 -2.83 -2.96
C SER A 53 -3.55 -2.27 -1.59
N LEU A 54 -4.70 -1.61 -1.46
CA LEU A 54 -5.17 -1.04 -0.20
C LEU A 54 -5.43 -2.12 0.86
N THR A 55 -5.98 -3.27 0.45
CA THR A 55 -6.23 -4.40 1.34
C THR A 55 -4.91 -5.04 1.80
N SER A 56 -3.92 -5.11 0.91
CA SER A 56 -2.57 -5.61 1.24
C SER A 56 -1.86 -4.67 2.22
N ILE A 57 -2.00 -3.35 2.05
CA ILE A 57 -1.52 -2.36 3.02
C ILE A 57 -2.20 -2.58 4.37
N ARG A 58 -3.54 -2.69 4.41
CA ARG A 58 -4.27 -2.94 5.67
C ARG A 58 -3.87 -4.25 6.33
N ARG A 59 -3.63 -5.31 5.56
CA ARG A 59 -3.17 -6.62 6.06
C ARG A 59 -1.81 -6.55 6.75
N ALA A 60 -0.93 -5.66 6.32
CA ALA A 60 0.40 -5.48 6.93
C ALA A 60 0.37 -4.86 8.33
N GLY A 61 -0.80 -4.55 8.89
CA GLY A 61 -0.95 -4.05 10.26
C GLY A 61 -0.96 -2.53 10.50
N PRO A 62 -0.94 -1.61 9.53
CA PRO A 62 -1.11 -0.19 9.83
C PRO A 62 -2.51 0.05 10.39
N THR A 63 -2.55 0.80 11.48
CA THR A 63 -3.77 1.11 12.24
C THR A 63 -4.47 2.37 11.72
N SER A 64 -3.79 3.19 10.92
CA SER A 64 -4.36 4.27 10.12
C SER A 64 -3.88 4.17 8.66
N CYS A 65 -4.82 4.24 7.72
CA CYS A 65 -4.55 4.38 6.29
C CYS A 65 -5.03 5.74 5.82
#